data_AF-A0A0X1RZT1-F1
#
_entry.id   AF-A0A0X1RZT1-F1
#
_cell.length_a   1.000
_cell.length_b   1.000
_cell.length_c   1.000
_cell.angle_alpha   90.00
_cell.angle_beta   90.00
_cell.angle_gamma   90.00
#
_symmetry.space_group_name_H-M   'P 1'
#
loop_
_entity.id
_entity.type
_entity.pdbx_description
1 polymer ?
#
loop_
_entity_poly.entity_id
_entity_poly.type
_entity_poly.pdbx_seq_one_letter_code
_entity_poly.pdbx_strand_id
1 'polypeptide(L)'
;MNAANMEQLVTELKDEIYNKLHHRTLLAYTGQPPIWDDQLFYLLLPRVNGEQWTKQHQVAAQSVAMIQTALTTHDLVKEQQATSKAQQLMVLAGDYYSGMYYDTLAKLPDIQFVQKLSNAVAEISEQKTAFYEPKECTLEELLLRYETIVSRAVEQFMGHFGFTVYIELMKKGMLLSRLSAELKKVINDTSTIRLFRVISERFSSKDEAIQAIQQEITTRATKLTEEIHTMGFLTNVAKTAILSRIEALNHSAT
;
A
#
# COMPACT_ATOMS: atom_id res chain seq x y z
N MET A 1 -22.35 -3.41 -13.68
CA MET A 1 -21.39 -2.84 -14.66
C MET A 1 -20.27 -1.98 -14.05
N ASN A 2 -20.33 -1.59 -12.77
CA ASN A 2 -19.42 -0.56 -12.19
C ASN A 2 -18.17 -1.11 -11.47
N ALA A 3 -18.27 -2.17 -10.67
CA ALA A 3 -17.11 -2.78 -9.99
C ALA A 3 -16.14 -3.47 -10.97
N ALA A 4 -16.69 -4.15 -11.98
CA ALA A 4 -15.91 -4.81 -13.04
C ALA A 4 -14.99 -3.83 -13.82
N ASN A 5 -15.41 -2.56 -13.98
CA ASN A 5 -14.58 -1.56 -14.64
C ASN A 5 -13.36 -1.15 -13.76
N MET A 6 -13.57 -0.99 -12.45
CA MET A 6 -12.47 -0.70 -11.53
C MET A 6 -11.46 -1.86 -11.45
N GLU A 7 -11.93 -3.10 -11.36
CA GLU A 7 -11.05 -4.28 -11.34
C GLU A 7 -10.24 -4.42 -12.63
N GLN A 8 -10.86 -4.13 -13.78
CA GLN A 8 -10.18 -4.11 -15.06
C GLN A 8 -9.09 -3.03 -15.08
N LEU A 9 -9.39 -1.79 -14.67
CA LEU A 9 -8.40 -0.70 -14.64
C LEU A 9 -7.23 -1.00 -13.69
N VAL A 10 -7.51 -1.62 -12.54
CA VAL A 10 -6.46 -2.08 -11.60
C VAL A 10 -5.57 -3.12 -12.27
N THR A 11 -6.16 -4.09 -12.98
CA THR A 11 -5.42 -5.13 -13.70
C THR A 11 -4.56 -4.54 -14.81
N GLU A 12 -5.11 -3.64 -15.63
CA GLU A 12 -4.39 -2.94 -16.69
C GLU A 12 -3.18 -2.16 -16.15
N LEU A 13 -3.38 -1.36 -15.09
CA LEU A 13 -2.28 -0.62 -14.46
C LEU A 13 -1.23 -1.56 -13.87
N LYS A 14 -1.65 -2.68 -13.26
CA LYS A 14 -0.76 -3.69 -12.69
C LYS A 14 0.10 -4.33 -13.78
N ASP A 15 -0.49 -4.71 -14.91
CA ASP A 15 0.21 -5.31 -16.04
C ASP A 15 1.20 -4.33 -16.67
N GLU A 16 0.83 -3.05 -16.82
CA GLU A 16 1.75 -2.00 -17.26
C GLU A 16 2.98 -1.89 -16.34
N ILE A 17 2.78 -1.97 -15.02
CA ILE A 17 3.87 -1.92 -14.04
C ILE A 17 4.71 -3.21 -14.11
N TYR A 18 4.08 -4.39 -14.19
CA TYR A 18 4.81 -5.65 -14.33
C TYR A 18 5.71 -5.66 -15.56
N ASN A 19 5.21 -5.15 -16.70
CA ASN A 19 5.99 -5.02 -17.92
C ASN A 19 7.22 -4.12 -17.74
N LYS A 20 7.10 -3.04 -16.95
CA LYS A 20 8.22 -2.14 -16.61
C LYS A 20 9.21 -2.77 -15.65
N LEU A 21 8.74 -3.56 -14.68
CA LEU A 21 9.59 -4.20 -13.66
C LEU A 21 10.13 -5.56 -14.10
N HIS A 22 9.78 -6.02 -15.30
CA HIS A 22 10.13 -7.36 -15.75
C HIS A 22 11.64 -7.54 -15.88
N HIS A 23 12.19 -8.44 -15.07
CA HIS A 23 13.57 -8.89 -15.19
C HIS A 23 13.65 -10.39 -14.95
N ARG A 24 13.97 -11.16 -16.00
CA ARG A 24 13.95 -12.64 -15.99
C ARG A 24 14.69 -13.24 -14.79
N THR A 25 15.90 -12.74 -14.50
CA THR A 25 16.70 -13.27 -13.39
C THR A 25 16.11 -12.94 -12.03
N LEU A 26 15.52 -11.75 -11.85
CA LEU A 26 14.95 -11.39 -10.54
C LEU A 26 13.69 -12.23 -10.31
N LEU A 27 12.80 -12.29 -11.31
CA LEU A 27 11.59 -13.11 -11.27
C LEU A 27 11.86 -14.58 -10.88
N ALA A 28 12.93 -15.18 -11.41
CA ALA A 28 13.29 -16.57 -11.13
C ALA A 28 13.69 -16.82 -9.67
N TYR A 29 14.18 -15.81 -8.95
CA TYR A 29 14.70 -15.96 -7.58
C TYR A 29 13.89 -15.23 -6.51
N THR A 30 13.15 -14.18 -6.88
CA THR A 30 12.37 -13.34 -5.96
C THR A 30 10.86 -13.50 -6.14
N GLY A 31 10.43 -14.17 -7.22
CA GLY A 31 9.01 -14.20 -7.60
C GLY A 31 8.55 -12.89 -8.23
N GLN A 32 7.22 -12.75 -8.37
CA GLN A 32 6.61 -11.55 -8.94
C GLN A 32 6.82 -10.33 -8.02
N PRO A 33 7.05 -9.12 -8.57
CA PRO A 33 7.04 -7.90 -7.78
C PRO A 33 5.76 -7.78 -6.93
N PRO A 34 5.87 -7.47 -5.62
CA PRO A 34 4.74 -7.43 -4.69
C PRO A 34 3.91 -6.15 -4.86
N ILE A 35 3.25 -6.00 -6.02
CA ILE A 35 2.37 -4.86 -6.34
C ILE A 35 1.03 -5.04 -5.62
N TRP A 36 0.55 -3.96 -5.01
CA TRP A 36 -0.64 -4.00 -4.19
C TRP A 36 -1.90 -3.49 -4.89
N ASP A 37 -2.90 -4.36 -5.06
CA ASP A 37 -4.12 -4.02 -5.80
C ASP A 37 -4.95 -2.90 -5.16
N ASP A 38 -4.93 -2.78 -3.83
CA ASP A 38 -5.63 -1.71 -3.11
C ASP A 38 -4.93 -0.36 -3.29
N GLN A 39 -3.59 -0.34 -3.38
CA GLN A 39 -2.88 0.88 -3.74
C GLN A 39 -3.28 1.36 -5.14
N LEU A 40 -3.31 0.45 -6.11
CA LEU A 40 -3.72 0.76 -7.49
C LEU A 40 -5.17 1.24 -7.53
N PHE A 41 -6.07 0.58 -6.78
CA PHE A 41 -7.46 0.97 -6.65
C PHE A 41 -7.59 2.42 -6.20
N TYR A 42 -6.91 2.82 -5.12
CA TYR A 42 -7.02 4.18 -4.61
C TYR A 42 -6.33 5.21 -5.52
N LEU A 43 -5.22 4.87 -6.18
CA LEU A 43 -4.61 5.72 -7.21
C LEU A 43 -5.58 6.01 -8.37
N LEU A 44 -6.38 5.02 -8.77
CA LEU A 44 -7.35 5.11 -9.86
C LEU A 44 -8.72 5.66 -9.43
N LEU A 45 -8.95 5.83 -8.12
CA LEU A 45 -10.24 6.28 -7.60
C LEU A 45 -10.69 7.64 -8.18
N PRO A 46 -9.83 8.67 -8.32
CA PRO A 46 -10.22 9.92 -8.97
C PRO A 46 -10.73 9.71 -10.41
N ARG A 47 -10.05 8.86 -11.20
CA ARG A 47 -10.45 8.52 -12.57
C ARG A 47 -11.82 7.86 -12.61
N VAL A 48 -12.06 6.88 -11.73
CA VAL A 48 -13.35 6.19 -11.64
C VAL A 48 -14.45 7.11 -11.13
N ASN A 49 -14.09 8.10 -10.32
CA ASN A 49 -15.02 9.10 -9.82
C ASN A 49 -15.31 10.24 -10.82
N GLY A 50 -14.75 10.18 -12.03
CA GLY A 50 -15.04 11.10 -13.13
C GLY A 50 -14.07 12.27 -13.27
N GLU A 51 -13.00 12.31 -12.48
CA GLU A 51 -11.96 13.34 -12.63
C GLU A 51 -11.19 13.16 -13.95
N GLN A 52 -10.64 14.26 -14.46
CA GLN A 52 -9.81 14.21 -15.66
C GLN A 52 -8.54 13.37 -15.42
N TRP A 53 -8.35 12.34 -16.23
CA TRP A 53 -7.17 11.47 -16.16
C TRP A 53 -6.25 11.66 -17.35
N THR A 54 -5.07 12.21 -17.11
CA THR A 54 -4.07 12.49 -18.15
C THR A 54 -3.00 11.41 -18.21
N LYS A 55 -2.19 11.41 -19.27
CA LYS A 55 -1.00 10.55 -19.36
C LYS A 55 0.00 10.84 -18.23
N GLN A 56 0.09 12.09 -17.76
CA GLN A 56 0.93 12.45 -16.62
C GLN A 56 0.43 11.77 -15.34
N HIS A 57 -0.89 11.75 -15.10
CA HIS A 57 -1.48 11.03 -13.96
C HIS A 57 -1.18 9.52 -14.03
N GLN A 58 -1.28 8.92 -15.22
CA GLN A 58 -0.95 7.50 -15.41
C GLN A 58 0.51 7.19 -15.06
N VAL A 59 1.47 7.95 -15.60
CA VAL A 59 2.91 7.73 -15.34
C VAL A 59 3.26 8.02 -13.88
N ALA A 60 2.64 9.02 -13.26
CA ALA A 60 2.81 9.31 -11.85
C ALA A 60 2.27 8.19 -10.96
N ALA A 61 1.07 7.67 -11.25
CA ALA A 61 0.48 6.53 -10.53
C ALA A 61 1.34 5.26 -10.65
N GLN A 62 1.87 4.97 -11.85
CA GLN A 62 2.84 3.89 -12.06
C GLN A 62 4.07 4.09 -11.17
N SER A 63 4.64 5.30 -11.15
CA SER A 63 5.84 5.63 -10.37
C SER A 63 5.60 5.42 -8.86
N VAL A 64 4.45 5.85 -8.35
CA VAL A 64 4.04 5.68 -6.95
C VAL A 64 3.90 4.19 -6.57
N ALA A 65 3.30 3.40 -7.44
CA ALA A 65 3.19 1.96 -7.22
C ALA A 65 4.54 1.24 -7.29
N MET A 66 5.43 1.64 -8.21
CA MET A 66 6.77 1.07 -8.37
C MET A 66 7.65 1.34 -7.15
N ILE A 67 7.67 2.57 -6.62
CA ILE A 67 8.47 2.87 -5.42
C ILE A 67 7.95 2.13 -4.19
N GLN A 68 6.63 2.02 -4.04
CA GLN A 68 6.07 1.23 -2.95
C GLN A 68 6.43 -0.25 -3.10
N THR A 69 6.39 -0.79 -4.33
CA THR A 69 6.82 -2.17 -4.64
C THR A 69 8.28 -2.39 -4.30
N ALA A 70 9.17 -1.43 -4.60
CA ALA A 70 10.58 -1.49 -4.22
C ALA A 70 10.76 -1.53 -2.70
N LEU A 71 10.11 -0.62 -1.98
CA LEU A 71 10.15 -0.56 -0.52
C LEU A 71 9.60 -1.84 0.13
N THR A 72 8.53 -2.42 -0.41
CA THR A 72 7.98 -3.69 0.06
C THR A 72 8.89 -4.86 -0.25
N THR A 73 9.59 -4.84 -1.39
CA THR A 73 10.55 -5.88 -1.76
C THR A 73 11.69 -5.95 -0.74
N HIS A 74 12.17 -4.81 -0.23
CA HIS A 74 13.13 -4.78 0.87
C HIS A 74 12.57 -5.36 2.17
N ASP A 75 11.27 -5.18 2.47
CA ASP A 75 10.64 -5.76 3.66
C ASP A 75 10.51 -7.30 3.60
N LEU A 76 10.69 -7.92 2.43
CA LEU A 76 10.69 -9.38 2.27
C LEU A 76 12.05 -10.00 2.59
N VAL A 77 13.11 -9.19 2.71
CA VAL A 77 14.43 -9.65 3.14
C VAL A 77 14.37 -10.00 4.62
N LYS A 78 14.79 -11.21 4.98
CA LYS A 78 14.71 -11.69 6.37
C LYS A 78 15.99 -11.33 7.11
N GLU A 79 15.87 -11.05 8.41
CA GLU A 79 17.04 -10.82 9.27
C GLU A 79 17.93 -12.08 9.34
N GLN A 80 17.32 -13.26 9.34
CA GLN A 80 18.04 -14.53 9.38
C GLN A 80 18.45 -15.00 7.98
N GLN A 81 19.67 -15.53 7.85
CA GLN A 81 20.21 -16.10 6.61
C GLN A 81 20.25 -15.11 5.42
N ALA A 82 20.46 -13.82 5.71
CA ALA A 82 20.54 -12.73 4.72
C ALA A 82 21.64 -12.91 3.65
N THR A 83 22.57 -13.85 3.83
CA THR A 83 23.65 -14.18 2.88
C THR A 83 23.23 -15.15 1.79
N SER A 84 22.02 -15.73 1.85
CA SER A 84 21.55 -16.62 0.79
C SER A 84 21.39 -15.87 -0.54
N LYS A 85 21.68 -16.55 -1.66
CA LYS A 85 21.55 -15.98 -3.01
C LYS A 85 20.17 -15.38 -3.25
N ALA A 86 19.11 -16.04 -2.78
CA ALA A 86 17.74 -15.54 -2.94
C ALA A 86 17.52 -14.21 -2.20
N GLN A 87 18.02 -14.08 -0.97
CA GLN A 87 17.89 -12.83 -0.21
C GLN A 87 18.76 -11.71 -0.77
N GLN A 88 19.97 -12.00 -1.25
CA GLN A 88 20.80 -11.01 -1.95
C GLN A 88 20.15 -10.52 -3.24
N LEU A 89 19.53 -11.42 -4.01
CA LEU A 89 18.77 -11.04 -5.20
C LEU A 89 17.48 -10.28 -4.86
N MET A 90 16.89 -10.51 -3.69
CA MET A 90 15.75 -9.72 -3.19
C MET A 90 16.16 -8.27 -2.90
N VAL A 91 17.34 -8.05 -2.28
CA VAL A 91 17.90 -6.71 -2.11
C VAL A 91 18.08 -6.03 -3.47
N LEU A 92 18.73 -6.72 -4.42
CA LEU A 92 18.92 -6.20 -5.78
C LEU A 92 17.62 -5.98 -6.54
N ALA A 93 16.56 -6.74 -6.26
CA ALA A 93 15.24 -6.51 -6.84
C ALA A 93 14.64 -5.20 -6.32
N GLY A 94 14.76 -4.91 -5.02
CA GLY A 94 14.35 -3.62 -4.45
C GLY A 94 15.11 -2.44 -5.09
N ASP A 95 16.42 -2.56 -5.25
CA ASP A 95 17.26 -1.55 -5.91
C ASP A 95 16.87 -1.37 -7.38
N TYR A 96 16.67 -2.48 -8.10
CA TYR A 96 16.24 -2.46 -9.50
C TYR A 96 14.87 -1.80 -9.68
N TYR A 97 13.89 -2.14 -8.85
CA TYR A 97 12.56 -1.52 -8.89
C TYR A 97 12.63 -0.02 -8.55
N SER A 98 13.49 0.38 -7.61
CA SER A 98 13.78 1.80 -7.33
C SER A 98 14.38 2.51 -8.54
N GLY A 99 15.34 1.87 -9.23
CA GLY A 99 15.92 2.39 -10.47
C GLY A 99 14.87 2.58 -11.58
N MET A 100 14.00 1.60 -11.78
CA MET A 100 12.90 1.69 -12.76
C MET A 100 11.87 2.77 -12.37
N TYR A 101 11.63 2.96 -11.07
CA TYR A 101 10.83 4.07 -10.56
C TYR A 101 11.45 5.42 -10.95
N TYR A 102 12.73 5.65 -10.67
CA TYR A 102 13.41 6.91 -11.03
C TYR A 102 13.44 7.14 -12.54
N ASP A 103 13.71 6.10 -13.34
CA ASP A 103 13.66 6.18 -14.82
C ASP A 103 12.25 6.55 -15.32
N THR A 104 11.21 5.98 -14.71
CA THR A 104 9.82 6.30 -15.08
C THR A 104 9.44 7.71 -14.67
N LEU A 105 9.85 8.14 -13.48
CA LEU A 105 9.54 9.46 -12.94
C LEU A 105 10.29 10.57 -13.68
N ALA A 106 11.53 10.34 -14.09
CA ALA A 106 12.34 11.30 -14.85
C ALA A 106 11.75 11.64 -16.24
N LYS A 107 10.83 10.81 -16.75
CA LYS A 107 10.08 11.09 -17.99
C LYS A 107 8.98 12.13 -17.79
N LEU A 108 8.63 12.46 -16.54
CA LEU A 108 7.75 13.57 -16.20
C LEU A 108 8.60 14.85 -16.05
N PRO A 109 8.31 15.92 -16.79
CA PRO A 109 8.94 17.23 -16.60
C PRO A 109 8.36 17.93 -15.34
N ASP A 110 8.28 17.22 -14.21
CA ASP A 110 7.63 17.66 -12.98
C ASP A 110 8.56 17.43 -11.78
N ILE A 111 9.55 18.33 -11.66
CA ILE A 111 10.59 18.27 -10.62
C ILE A 111 9.98 18.39 -9.22
N GLN A 112 8.87 19.12 -9.08
CA GLN A 112 8.20 19.27 -7.79
C GLN A 112 7.62 17.94 -7.33
N PHE A 113 7.00 17.17 -8.23
CA PHE A 113 6.51 15.84 -7.90
C PHE A 113 7.64 14.87 -7.54
N VAL A 114 8.77 14.93 -8.27
CA VAL A 114 9.98 14.15 -7.96
C VAL A 114 10.47 14.39 -6.53
N GLN A 115 10.54 15.66 -6.12
CA GLN A 115 10.95 16.04 -4.77
C GLN A 115 9.96 15.53 -3.71
N LYS A 116 8.65 15.72 -3.95
CA LYS A 116 7.59 15.24 -3.04
C LYS A 116 7.66 13.72 -2.83
N LEU A 117 7.81 12.94 -3.90
CA LEU A 117 7.95 11.48 -3.77
C LEU A 117 9.25 11.08 -3.08
N SER A 118 10.36 11.75 -3.36
CA SER A 118 11.63 11.46 -2.69
C SER A 118 11.54 11.71 -1.17
N ASN A 119 10.87 12.79 -0.75
CA ASN A 119 10.59 13.06 0.66
C ASN A 119 9.67 11.99 1.27
N ALA A 120 8.62 11.57 0.55
CA ALA A 120 7.77 10.47 1.02
C ALA A 120 8.54 9.17 1.22
N VAL A 121 9.50 8.85 0.34
CA VAL A 121 10.36 7.67 0.49
C VAL A 121 11.19 7.75 1.77
N ALA A 122 11.79 8.92 2.05
CA ALA A 122 12.55 9.14 3.27
C ALA A 122 11.66 8.95 4.50
N GLU A 123 10.50 9.60 4.54
CA GLU A 123 9.56 9.49 5.66
C GLU A 123 9.03 8.06 5.87
N ILE A 124 8.69 7.34 4.80
CA ILE A 124 8.28 5.93 4.89
C ILE A 124 9.42 5.09 5.50
N SER A 125 10.65 5.32 5.06
CA SER A 125 11.83 4.59 5.54
C SER A 125 12.12 4.88 7.01
N GLU A 126 11.97 6.14 7.45
CA GLU A 126 12.07 6.54 8.86
C GLU A 126 10.99 5.87 9.71
N GLN A 127 9.73 5.87 9.27
CA GLN A 127 8.65 5.19 10.00
C GLN A 127 8.86 3.68 10.10
N LYS A 128 9.38 3.04 9.05
CA LYS A 128 9.74 1.62 9.09
C LYS A 128 10.86 1.34 10.08
N THR A 129 11.89 2.19 10.10
CA THR A 129 13.04 2.06 11.01
C THR A 129 12.61 2.24 12.47
N ALA A 130 11.65 3.12 12.74
CA ALA A 130 11.11 3.33 14.09
C ALA A 130 10.53 2.07 14.75
N PHE A 131 10.11 1.05 13.98
CA PHE A 131 9.67 -0.23 14.55
C PHE A 131 10.80 -1.11 15.10
N TYR A 132 12.05 -0.72 14.91
CA TYR A 132 13.24 -1.37 15.47
C TYR A 132 13.78 -0.66 16.70
N GLU A 133 13.27 0.54 17.00
CA GLU A 133 13.67 1.30 18.17
C GLU A 133 12.89 0.84 19.40
N PRO A 134 13.54 0.63 20.56
CA PRO A 134 12.85 0.32 21.81
C PRO A 134 12.14 1.58 22.32
N LYS A 135 10.92 1.81 21.83
CA LYS A 135 10.07 2.94 22.23
C LYS A 135 8.69 2.46 22.65
N GLU A 136 8.31 2.78 23.89
CA GLU A 136 6.93 2.66 24.32
C GLU A 136 6.05 3.57 23.46
N CYS A 137 5.07 2.97 22.81
CA CYS A 137 4.05 3.66 22.02
C CYS A 137 2.73 2.92 22.22
N THR A 138 1.59 3.57 21.99
CA THR A 138 0.27 2.95 22.05
C THR A 138 -0.02 2.16 20.77
N LEU A 139 -1.04 1.30 20.79
CA LEU A 139 -1.50 0.62 19.57
C LEU A 139 -1.91 1.64 18.49
N GLU A 140 -2.61 2.73 18.88
CA GLU A 140 -3.01 3.79 17.95
C GLU A 140 -1.80 4.45 17.29
N GLU A 141 -0.76 4.76 18.05
CA GLU A 141 0.48 5.33 17.49
C GLU A 141 1.15 4.38 16.50
N LEU A 142 1.15 3.07 16.76
CA LEU A 142 1.66 2.07 15.81
C LEU A 142 0.82 2.03 14.53
N LEU A 143 -0.50 2.09 14.65
CA LEU A 143 -1.41 2.12 13.50
C LEU A 143 -1.24 3.39 12.67
N LEU A 144 -1.03 4.55 13.30
CA LEU A 144 -0.75 5.81 12.60
C LEU A 144 0.59 5.79 11.86
N ARG A 145 1.64 5.19 12.46
CA ARG A 145 2.92 4.96 11.78
C ARG A 145 2.73 4.05 10.58
N TYR A 146 1.98 2.97 10.75
CA TYR A 146 1.71 2.03 9.67
C TYR A 146 0.88 2.67 8.55
N GLU A 147 -0.12 3.49 8.89
CA GLU A 147 -0.88 4.29 7.92
C GLU A 147 0.05 5.14 7.06
N THR A 148 1.03 5.81 7.68
CA THR A 148 2.03 6.61 6.96
C THR A 148 2.82 5.73 6.00
N ILE A 149 3.32 4.58 6.44
CA ILE A 149 4.10 3.65 5.61
C ILE A 149 3.34 3.18 4.37
N VAL A 150 2.04 2.93 4.51
CA VAL A 150 1.23 2.38 3.42
C VAL A 150 0.65 3.45 2.50
N SER A 151 0.38 4.66 3.00
CA SER A 151 -0.40 5.67 2.26
C SER A 151 0.41 6.88 1.78
N ARG A 152 1.58 7.17 2.37
CA ARG A 152 2.28 8.46 2.16
C ARG A 152 2.64 8.75 0.70
N ALA A 153 3.04 7.74 -0.07
CA ALA A 153 3.35 7.93 -1.49
C ALA A 153 2.10 8.27 -2.31
N VAL A 154 0.95 7.67 -1.99
CA VAL A 154 -0.35 7.96 -2.63
C VAL A 154 -0.87 9.32 -2.17
N GLU A 155 -0.66 9.70 -0.91
CA GLU A 155 -0.99 11.03 -0.40
C GLU A 155 -0.28 12.12 -1.19
N GLN A 156 1.02 11.97 -1.46
CA GLN A 156 1.77 12.94 -2.28
C GLN A 156 1.21 13.05 -3.70
N PHE A 157 0.82 11.93 -4.31
CA PHE A 157 0.14 11.92 -5.60
C PHE A 157 -1.18 12.71 -5.56
N MET A 158 -2.04 12.39 -4.58
CA MET A 158 -3.34 13.03 -4.46
C MET A 158 -3.21 14.54 -4.21
N GLY A 159 -2.33 14.93 -3.28
CA GLY A 159 -2.08 16.33 -2.97
C GLY A 159 -1.45 17.11 -4.12
N HIS A 160 -0.57 16.48 -4.90
CA HIS A 160 0.10 17.14 -6.04
C HIS A 160 -0.85 17.40 -7.22
N PHE A 161 -1.71 16.44 -7.55
CA PHE A 161 -2.63 16.55 -8.69
C PHE A 161 -4.01 17.13 -8.34
N GLY A 162 -4.17 17.67 -7.12
CA GLY A 162 -5.42 18.33 -6.71
C GLY A 162 -6.55 17.39 -6.29
N PHE A 163 -6.26 16.09 -6.12
CA PHE A 163 -7.21 15.08 -5.63
C PHE A 163 -7.27 15.05 -4.09
N THR A 164 -7.18 16.21 -3.44
CA THR A 164 -7.07 16.32 -1.97
C THR A 164 -8.30 15.76 -1.25
N VAL A 165 -9.49 15.85 -1.86
CA VAL A 165 -10.75 15.32 -1.31
C VAL A 165 -10.72 13.81 -1.07
N TYR A 166 -9.84 13.07 -1.78
CA TYR A 166 -9.72 11.62 -1.65
C TYR A 166 -8.73 11.19 -0.57
N ILE A 167 -7.91 12.10 -0.02
CA ILE A 167 -6.77 11.75 0.86
C ILE A 167 -7.25 11.00 2.10
N GLU A 168 -8.17 11.56 2.88
CA GLU A 168 -8.62 10.94 4.13
C GLU A 168 -9.27 9.57 3.90
N LEU A 169 -10.11 9.46 2.87
CA LEU A 169 -10.73 8.20 2.45
C LEU A 169 -9.67 7.15 2.05
N MET A 170 -8.69 7.57 1.24
CA MET A 170 -7.62 6.71 0.76
C MET A 170 -6.75 6.21 1.91
N LYS A 171 -6.35 7.08 2.85
CA LYS A 171 -5.52 6.70 4.01
C LYS A 171 -6.22 5.63 4.85
N LYS A 172 -7.49 5.87 5.24
CA LYS A 172 -8.30 4.91 6.01
C LYS A 172 -8.47 3.58 5.27
N GLY A 173 -8.80 3.65 3.98
CA GLY A 173 -9.06 2.48 3.16
C GLY A 173 -7.83 1.61 2.86
N MET A 174 -6.68 2.24 2.62
CA MET A 174 -5.39 1.55 2.44
C MET A 174 -4.91 0.91 3.74
N LEU A 175 -5.04 1.62 4.87
CA LEU A 175 -4.72 1.06 6.18
C LEU A 175 -5.53 -0.21 6.45
N LEU A 176 -6.86 -0.15 6.26
CA LEU A 176 -7.74 -1.30 6.42
C LEU A 176 -7.33 -2.47 5.52
N SER A 177 -7.16 -2.22 4.22
CA SER A 177 -6.76 -3.24 3.24
C SER A 177 -5.45 -3.93 3.64
N ARG A 178 -4.48 -3.14 4.14
CA ARG A 178 -3.17 -3.63 4.54
C ARG A 178 -3.19 -4.40 5.84
N LEU A 179 -3.92 -3.91 6.85
CA LEU A 179 -4.08 -4.62 8.11
C LEU A 179 -4.76 -5.97 7.90
N SER A 180 -5.84 -6.02 7.11
CA SER A 180 -6.53 -7.27 6.78
C SER A 180 -5.63 -8.24 6.02
N ALA A 181 -4.84 -7.77 5.05
CA ALA A 181 -3.91 -8.62 4.31
C ALA A 181 -2.78 -9.18 5.19
N GLU A 182 -2.23 -8.36 6.07
CA GLU A 182 -1.17 -8.79 6.98
C GLU A 182 -1.68 -9.70 8.10
N LEU A 183 -2.88 -9.46 8.62
CA LEU A 183 -3.52 -10.33 9.61
C LEU A 183 -3.64 -11.77 9.07
N LYS A 184 -4.04 -11.95 7.81
CA LYS A 184 -4.06 -13.27 7.16
C LYS A 184 -2.69 -13.93 7.13
N LYS A 185 -1.64 -13.17 6.82
CA LYS A 185 -0.27 -13.70 6.81
C LYS A 185 0.19 -14.09 8.21
N VAL A 186 -0.23 -13.37 9.24
CA VAL A 186 0.10 -13.67 10.65
C VAL A 186 -0.60 -14.93 11.13
N ILE A 187 -1.88 -15.10 10.78
CA ILE A 187 -2.64 -16.32 11.04
C ILE A 187 -1.95 -17.52 10.38
N ASN A 188 -1.45 -17.34 9.15
CA ASN A 188 -0.75 -18.39 8.39
C ASN A 188 0.76 -18.51 8.68
N ASP A 189 1.30 -17.82 9.70
CA ASP A 189 2.73 -17.82 10.04
C ASP A 189 3.70 -17.45 8.89
N THR A 190 3.24 -16.60 7.98
CA THR A 190 3.99 -16.15 6.79
C THR A 190 4.30 -14.66 6.78
N SER A 191 3.86 -13.88 7.77
CA SER A 191 4.13 -12.44 7.80
C SER A 191 5.61 -12.17 8.08
N THR A 192 6.18 -11.26 7.29
CA THR A 192 7.55 -10.76 7.44
C THR A 192 7.58 -9.34 7.97
N ILE A 193 6.42 -8.69 8.14
CA ILE A 193 6.33 -7.28 8.52
C ILE A 193 6.53 -7.13 10.02
N ARG A 194 7.46 -6.24 10.42
CA ARG A 194 7.84 -5.99 11.81
C ARG A 194 6.67 -5.53 12.70
N LEU A 195 5.70 -4.81 12.13
CA LEU A 195 4.53 -4.29 12.85
C LEU A 195 3.87 -5.35 13.74
N PHE A 196 3.51 -6.51 13.18
CA PHE A 196 2.80 -7.54 13.95
C PHE A 196 3.67 -8.18 15.03
N ARG A 197 4.99 -8.25 14.82
CA ARG A 197 5.94 -8.67 15.87
C ARG A 197 5.89 -7.68 17.04
N VAL A 198 5.94 -6.38 16.76
CA VAL A 198 5.85 -5.30 17.77
C VAL A 198 4.48 -5.25 18.45
N ILE A 199 3.39 -5.54 17.73
CA ILE A 199 2.06 -5.61 18.34
C ILE A 199 1.97 -6.85 19.24
N SER A 200 2.42 -8.01 18.78
CA SER A 200 2.33 -9.28 19.53
C SER A 200 3.13 -9.23 20.84
N GLU A 201 4.25 -8.52 20.88
CA GLU A 201 5.06 -8.30 22.09
C GLU A 201 4.29 -7.58 23.23
N ARG A 202 3.11 -7.02 22.95
CA ARG A 202 2.29 -6.27 23.90
C ARG A 202 1.12 -7.06 24.49
N PHE A 203 0.82 -8.20 23.92
CA PHE A 203 -0.27 -9.07 24.35
C PHE A 203 0.28 -10.32 25.01
N SER A 204 -0.51 -10.96 25.85
CA SER A 204 -0.09 -12.17 26.58
C SER A 204 0.04 -13.36 25.64
N SER A 205 -0.69 -13.34 24.52
CA SER A 205 -0.68 -14.38 23.50
C SER A 205 -0.83 -13.80 22.09
N LYS A 206 -0.42 -14.59 21.10
CA LYS A 206 -0.62 -14.29 19.68
C LYS A 206 -2.12 -14.14 19.35
N ASP A 207 -2.97 -14.95 19.97
CA ASP A 207 -4.42 -14.93 19.74
C ASP A 207 -5.06 -13.62 20.25
N GLU A 208 -4.64 -13.13 21.42
CA GLU A 208 -5.06 -11.82 21.93
C GLU A 208 -4.67 -10.68 20.98
N ALA A 209 -3.45 -10.71 20.43
CA ALA A 209 -3.00 -9.71 19.46
C ALA A 209 -3.81 -9.75 18.16
N ILE A 210 -4.11 -10.95 17.65
CA ILE A 210 -4.95 -11.16 16.47
C ILE A 210 -6.36 -10.61 16.71
N GLN A 211 -6.97 -10.93 17.85
CA GLN A 211 -8.31 -10.46 18.20
C GLN A 211 -8.37 -8.94 18.32
N ALA A 212 -7.38 -8.32 18.96
CA ALA A 212 -7.30 -6.86 19.08
C ALA A 212 -7.23 -6.18 17.70
N ILE A 213 -6.42 -6.71 16.78
CA ILE A 213 -6.32 -6.16 15.42
C ILE A 213 -7.59 -6.42 14.61
N GLN A 214 -8.22 -7.58 14.75
CA GLN A 214 -9.53 -7.86 14.13
C GLN A 214 -10.60 -6.88 14.60
N GLN A 215 -10.62 -6.54 15.89
CA GLN A 215 -11.53 -5.55 16.44
C GLN A 215 -11.27 -4.15 15.88
N GLU A 216 -10.00 -3.75 15.74
CA GLU A 216 -9.62 -2.48 15.11
C GLU A 216 -10.06 -2.42 13.64
N ILE A 217 -9.83 -3.48 12.87
CA ILE A 217 -10.27 -3.58 11.47
C ILE A 217 -11.79 -3.44 11.39
N THR A 218 -12.54 -4.18 12.22
CA THR A 218 -14.01 -4.18 12.21
C THR A 218 -14.56 -2.79 12.56
N THR A 219 -14.03 -2.18 13.63
CA THR A 219 -14.44 -0.84 14.08
C THR A 219 -14.22 0.20 12.99
N ARG A 220 -13.02 0.19 12.39
CA ARG A 220 -12.63 1.16 11.34
C ARG A 220 -13.40 0.93 10.04
N ALA A 221 -13.68 -0.32 9.67
CA ALA A 221 -14.45 -0.68 8.48
C ALA A 221 -15.92 -0.22 8.61
N THR A 222 -16.56 -0.43 9.76
CA THR A 222 -17.93 0.04 10.02
C THR A 222 -18.00 1.57 9.94
N LYS A 223 -17.10 2.27 10.63
CA LYS A 223 -17.05 3.74 10.59
C LYS A 223 -16.82 4.27 9.17
N LEU A 224 -15.89 3.67 8.42
CA LEU A 224 -15.61 4.10 7.04
C LEU A 224 -16.82 3.86 6.12
N THR A 225 -17.53 2.76 6.30
CA THR A 225 -18.76 2.43 5.55
C THR A 225 -19.83 3.51 5.76
N GLU A 226 -20.07 3.90 7.02
CA GLU A 226 -21.01 4.98 7.36
C GLU A 226 -20.60 6.31 6.74
N GLU A 227 -19.32 6.68 6.83
CA GLU A 227 -18.78 7.90 6.24
C GLU A 227 -18.99 7.93 4.71
N ILE A 228 -18.70 6.83 3.99
CA ILE A 228 -18.83 6.74 2.52
C ILE A 228 -20.25 7.01 2.05
N HIS A 229 -21.27 6.53 2.78
CA HIS A 229 -22.66 6.81 2.42
C HIS A 229 -22.96 8.31 2.40
N THR A 230 -22.38 9.06 3.32
CA THR A 230 -22.58 10.52 3.46
C THR A 230 -21.68 11.38 2.56
N MET A 231 -20.61 10.82 1.98
CA MET A 231 -19.68 11.58 1.13
C MET A 231 -20.36 12.03 -0.17
N GLY A 232 -20.56 13.34 -0.33
CA GLY A 232 -21.23 13.94 -1.49
C GLY A 232 -20.39 14.01 -2.76
N PHE A 233 -19.06 14.01 -2.64
CA PHE A 233 -18.15 14.11 -3.79
C PHE A 233 -18.00 12.78 -4.56
N LEU A 234 -18.40 11.65 -3.97
CA LEU A 234 -18.32 10.34 -4.60
C LEU A 234 -19.56 10.06 -5.45
N THR A 235 -19.33 9.68 -6.70
CA THR A 235 -20.33 9.09 -7.59
C THR A 235 -20.84 7.76 -7.03
N ASN A 236 -22.05 7.34 -7.44
CA ASN A 236 -22.59 6.04 -7.06
C ASN A 236 -21.68 4.88 -7.50
N VAL A 237 -21.03 5.02 -8.66
CA VAL A 237 -20.04 4.07 -9.19
C VAL A 237 -18.90 3.88 -8.19
N ALA A 238 -18.27 4.99 -7.77
CA ALA A 238 -17.15 4.97 -6.83
C ALA A 238 -17.58 4.45 -5.46
N LYS A 239 -18.74 4.87 -4.94
CA LYS A 239 -19.29 4.36 -3.67
C LYS A 239 -19.44 2.85 -3.69
N THR A 240 -20.10 2.29 -4.71
CA THR A 240 -20.26 0.83 -4.83
C THR A 240 -18.91 0.12 -4.89
N ALA A 241 -17.94 0.64 -5.67
CA ALA A 241 -16.63 0.02 -5.78
C ALA A 241 -15.86 0.00 -4.44
N ILE A 242 -15.92 1.07 -3.65
CA ILE A 242 -15.26 1.14 -2.34
C ILE A 242 -15.97 0.21 -1.34
N LEU A 243 -17.31 0.26 -1.28
CA LEU A 243 -18.10 -0.55 -0.35
C LEU A 243 -17.90 -2.05 -0.57
N SER A 244 -18.00 -2.52 -1.83
CA SER A 244 -17.74 -3.93 -2.15
C SER A 244 -16.33 -4.36 -1.76
N ARG A 245 -15.34 -3.46 -1.85
CA ARG A 245 -13.98 -3.74 -1.41
C ARG A 245 -13.88 -3.88 0.10
N ILE A 246 -14.52 -2.99 0.87
CA ILE A 246 -14.55 -3.05 2.34
C ILE A 246 -15.26 -4.33 2.82
N GLU A 247 -16.39 -4.68 2.21
CA GLU A 247 -17.12 -5.93 2.50
C GLU A 247 -16.24 -7.17 2.29
N ALA A 248 -15.49 -7.21 1.19
CA ALA A 248 -14.58 -8.32 0.89
C ALA A 248 -13.45 -8.47 1.93
N LEU A 249 -13.05 -7.39 2.61
CA LEU A 249 -12.05 -7.43 3.70
C LEU A 249 -12.64 -8.06 4.98
N ASN A 250 -13.91 -7.81 5.27
CA ASN A 250 -14.59 -8.35 6.45
C ASN A 250 -14.86 -9.86 6.32
N HIS A 251 -15.33 -10.33 5.16
CA HIS A 251 -15.53 -11.77 4.88
C HIS A 251 -14.23 -12.57 4.83
N SER A 252 -13.12 -11.86 4.64
CA SER A 252 -11.77 -12.38 4.56
C SER A 252 -11.08 -12.53 5.93
N ALA A 253 -11.62 -11.91 6.97
CA ALA A 253 -11.04 -11.84 8.31
C ALA A 253 -11.69 -12.81 9.32
N THR A 254 -12.79 -13.46 8.90
CA THR A 254 -13.48 -14.59 9.57
C THR A 254 -13.02 -15.91 8.99
#